data_AF-A0A926E1V0-F1
#
_entry.id   AF-A0A926E1V0-F1
#
_cell.length_a   1.000
_cell.length_b   1.000
_cell.length_c   1.000
_cell.angle_alpha   90.00
_cell.angle_beta   90.00
_cell.angle_gamma   90.00
#
_symmetry.space_group_name_H-M   'P 1'
#
loop_
_entity.id
_entity.type
_entity.pdbx_description
1 polymer ?
#
loop_
_entity_poly.entity_id
_entity_poly.type
_entity_poly.pdbx_seq_one_letter_code
_entity_poly.pdbx_strand_id
1 'polypeptide(L)'
;MKIKVNRLLLCIILFGTFIKQLYSYIGIEYILIPGSSYGYQQLARGDKITLAFELIVLISIVLLFFIESKVRKKFFTLGYRLTLLALVLGIMFWEILTIFQNGLITTLYSTTAPHVYLTALCVCIGMDESLFNVFIKYIKWIGYLSLGLSLVWYLVFLQTHPNGLLGNSSVLTFYIQGFWFLCIWSITEKKTSSLQVLVTIGIGAFLAGLFNSRSWIIQCLIWAVVYVYYTSGKKGLTRLFKVIVFVSLGLVIAYFLINHYYPQSLDLLIKKMGTDTRSFQYEDLFSQTNLWDYIFGNGYNFQYYSASMGGMYSYIDNSYLLMLVRYGLVLGLFYPLVFVIPIIKTFKNRSIRNKTALILLMWLAALGGLSVYCAVILDLKSIALAALAGYSMRENKKSLSGKKMYCQIK
;
A
#
# COMPACT_ATOMS: atom_id res chain seq x y z
N MET A 1 -29.19 14.43 14.06
CA MET A 1 -28.50 14.16 12.77
C MET A 1 -28.36 12.64 12.60
N LYS A 2 -29.12 11.99 11.70
CA LYS A 2 -29.04 10.52 11.50
C LYS A 2 -27.82 10.18 10.63
N ILE A 3 -26.78 9.61 11.22
CA ILE A 3 -25.62 9.10 10.47
C ILE A 3 -26.07 7.85 9.69
N LYS A 4 -25.88 7.84 8.36
CA LYS A 4 -26.15 6.64 7.56
C LYS A 4 -25.18 5.53 7.96
N VAL A 5 -25.67 4.30 8.15
CA VAL A 5 -24.89 3.13 8.61
C VAL A 5 -23.58 2.95 7.82
N ASN A 6 -23.62 3.12 6.50
CA ASN A 6 -22.43 3.00 5.66
C ASN A 6 -21.32 4.02 5.97
N ARG A 7 -21.68 5.25 6.35
CA ARG A 7 -20.71 6.26 6.78
C ARG A 7 -20.14 5.95 8.16
N LEU A 8 -20.97 5.41 9.07
CA LEU A 8 -20.49 4.96 10.38
C LEU A 8 -19.46 3.84 10.21
N LEU A 9 -19.77 2.82 9.41
CA LEU A 9 -18.83 1.72 9.11
C LEU A 9 -17.53 2.24 8.48
N LEU A 10 -17.60 3.17 7.54
CA LEU A 10 -16.40 3.80 6.96
C LEU A 10 -15.55 4.50 8.04
N CYS A 11 -16.17 5.24 8.95
CA CYS A 11 -15.45 5.89 10.05
C CYS A 11 -14.81 4.86 10.99
N ILE A 12 -15.51 3.77 11.33
CA ILE A 12 -14.97 2.68 12.15
C ILE A 12 -13.75 2.05 11.47
N ILE A 13 -13.84 1.77 10.16
CA ILE A 13 -12.72 1.21 9.38
C ILE A 13 -11.51 2.15 9.43
N LEU A 14 -11.70 3.44 9.11
CA LEU A 14 -10.59 4.40 9.05
C LEU A 14 -9.97 4.65 10.44
N PHE A 15 -10.81 4.95 11.43
CA PHE A 15 -10.36 5.27 12.77
C PHE A 15 -9.79 4.04 13.47
N GLY A 16 -10.50 2.91 13.43
CA GLY A 16 -10.05 1.65 14.04
C GLY A 16 -8.71 1.18 13.49
N THR A 17 -8.51 1.25 12.17
CA THR A 17 -7.22 0.88 11.56
C THR A 17 -6.11 1.85 11.96
N PHE A 18 -6.37 3.16 11.97
CA PHE A 18 -5.38 4.17 12.34
C PHE A 18 -4.95 4.05 13.81
N ILE A 19 -5.91 3.91 14.72
CA ILE A 19 -5.66 3.76 16.15
C ILE A 19 -4.96 2.43 16.44
N LYS A 20 -5.36 1.33 15.78
CA LYS A 20 -4.63 0.05 15.87
C LYS A 20 -3.16 0.26 15.56
N GLN A 21 -2.87 0.91 14.44
CA GLN A 21 -1.50 1.11 13.97
C GLN A 21 -0.68 1.99 14.92
N LEU A 22 -1.26 3.06 15.46
CA LEU A 22 -0.61 3.86 16.51
C LEU A 22 -0.31 3.00 17.74
N TYR A 23 -1.31 2.31 18.26
CA TYR A 23 -1.19 1.47 19.45
C TYR A 23 -0.15 0.36 19.27
N SER A 24 -0.06 -0.22 18.06
CA SER A 24 0.85 -1.32 17.75
C SER A 24 2.33 -0.97 17.92
N TYR A 25 2.70 0.31 17.93
CA TYR A 25 4.09 0.76 18.02
C TYR A 25 4.41 1.56 19.29
N ILE A 26 3.40 1.99 20.05
CA ILE A 26 3.63 2.74 21.29
C ILE A 26 4.34 1.85 22.32
N GLY A 27 5.48 2.34 22.83
CA GLY A 27 6.29 1.64 23.82
C GLY A 27 6.97 0.37 23.31
N ILE A 28 7.06 0.20 21.99
CA ILE A 28 7.82 -0.91 21.39
C ILE A 28 9.21 -0.43 21.04
N GLU A 29 10.23 -1.15 21.51
CA GLU A 29 11.63 -0.82 21.25
C GLU A 29 12.07 -1.30 19.86
N TYR A 30 13.12 -0.66 19.35
CA TYR A 30 13.82 -1.13 18.17
C TYR A 30 14.76 -2.27 18.56
N ILE A 31 14.70 -3.36 17.81
CA ILE A 31 15.55 -4.54 17.99
C ILE A 31 16.52 -4.64 16.83
N LEU A 32 17.74 -5.10 17.12
CA LEU A 32 18.72 -5.41 16.08
C LEU A 32 18.19 -6.57 15.22
N ILE A 33 18.24 -6.41 13.90
CA ILE A 33 17.87 -7.46 12.96
C ILE A 33 18.90 -8.58 13.08
N PRO A 34 18.49 -9.84 13.31
CA PRO A 34 19.43 -10.97 13.36
C PRO A 34 20.34 -11.00 12.13
N GLY A 35 21.65 -11.18 12.36
CA GLY A 35 22.65 -11.19 11.29
C GLY A 35 23.02 -9.81 10.72
N SER A 36 22.41 -8.72 11.19
CA SER A 36 22.77 -7.37 10.78
C SER A 36 23.70 -6.70 11.79
N SER A 37 24.78 -6.07 11.30
CA SER A 37 25.70 -5.30 12.15
C SER A 37 25.14 -3.95 12.60
N TYR A 38 24.20 -3.37 11.84
CA TYR A 38 23.68 -2.02 12.10
C TYR A 38 22.18 -1.85 11.80
N GLY A 39 21.49 -2.87 11.28
CA GLY A 39 20.07 -2.79 10.92
C GLY A 39 19.15 -3.01 12.11
N TYR A 40 18.24 -2.06 12.34
CA TYR A 40 17.26 -2.12 13.43
C TYR A 40 15.84 -2.17 12.88
N GLN A 41 14.98 -2.97 13.49
CA GLN A 41 13.56 -3.06 13.15
C GLN A 41 12.69 -2.83 14.39
N GLN A 42 11.45 -2.43 14.17
CA GLN A 42 10.44 -2.31 15.20
C GLN A 42 9.23 -3.12 14.74
N LEU A 43 8.97 -4.25 15.41
CA LEU A 43 7.88 -5.13 15.05
C LEU A 43 6.60 -4.71 15.77
N ALA A 44 5.51 -4.56 15.04
CA ALA A 44 4.21 -4.21 15.61
C ALA A 44 3.81 -5.22 16.71
N ARG A 45 3.31 -4.71 17.83
CA ARG A 45 2.71 -5.53 18.89
C ARG A 45 1.51 -6.30 18.35
N GLY A 46 1.43 -7.58 18.66
CA GLY A 46 0.24 -8.42 18.47
C GLY A 46 -0.34 -8.84 19.82
N ASP A 47 -1.24 -8.03 20.39
CA ASP A 47 -1.95 -8.32 21.64
C ASP A 47 -3.48 -8.29 21.47
N LYS A 48 -4.20 -8.66 22.53
CA LYS A 48 -5.68 -8.76 22.51
C LYS A 48 -6.36 -7.47 22.07
N ILE A 49 -5.76 -6.31 22.33
CA ILE A 49 -6.31 -5.00 21.96
C ILE A 49 -6.14 -4.80 20.45
N THR A 50 -4.94 -5.03 19.91
CA THR A 50 -4.72 -4.96 18.45
C THR A 50 -5.62 -5.93 17.69
N LEU A 51 -5.77 -7.16 18.18
CA LEU A 51 -6.67 -8.16 17.61
C LEU A 51 -8.14 -7.71 17.63
N ALA A 52 -8.61 -7.13 18.73
CA ALA A 52 -9.98 -6.61 18.82
C ALA A 52 -10.24 -5.54 17.75
N PHE A 53 -9.29 -4.63 17.53
CA PHE A 53 -9.39 -3.65 16.45
C PHE A 53 -9.41 -4.31 15.06
N GLU A 54 -8.57 -5.32 14.81
CA GLU A 54 -8.56 -6.03 13.52
C GLU A 54 -9.90 -6.69 13.22
N LEU A 55 -10.48 -7.41 14.19
CA LEU A 55 -11.77 -8.06 14.03
C LEU A 55 -12.89 -7.06 13.78
N ILE A 56 -12.93 -5.96 14.55
CA ILE A 56 -13.93 -4.89 14.35
C ILE A 56 -13.82 -4.29 12.95
N VAL A 57 -12.60 -4.04 12.48
CA VAL A 57 -12.34 -3.50 11.14
C VAL A 57 -12.76 -4.51 10.06
N LEU A 58 -12.38 -5.79 10.17
CA LEU A 58 -12.73 -6.83 9.19
C LEU A 58 -14.25 -7.03 9.10
N ILE A 59 -14.93 -7.14 10.25
CA ILE A 59 -16.39 -7.23 10.30
C ILE A 59 -17.01 -6.00 9.63
N SER A 60 -16.48 -4.81 9.91
CA SER A 60 -16.98 -3.56 9.31
C SER A 60 -16.78 -3.51 7.79
N ILE A 61 -15.65 -4.01 7.28
CA ILE A 61 -15.37 -4.13 5.84
C ILE A 61 -16.40 -5.07 5.18
N VAL A 62 -16.62 -6.25 5.76
CA VAL A 62 -17.55 -7.25 5.23
C VAL A 62 -18.99 -6.72 5.24
N LEU A 63 -19.45 -6.13 6.35
CA LEU A 63 -20.78 -5.53 6.45
C LEU A 63 -20.97 -4.39 5.45
N LEU A 64 -19.98 -3.50 5.33
CA LEU A 64 -20.04 -2.38 4.38
C LEU A 64 -20.13 -2.91 2.94
N PHE A 65 -19.35 -3.94 2.59
CA PHE A 65 -19.40 -4.56 1.28
C PHE A 65 -20.78 -5.17 0.99
N PHE A 66 -21.39 -5.89 1.94
CA PHE A 66 -22.74 -6.45 1.75
C PHE A 66 -23.82 -5.38 1.57
N ILE A 67 -23.77 -4.30 2.35
CA ILE A 67 -24.73 -3.19 2.25
C ILE A 67 -24.60 -2.51 0.87
N GLU A 68 -23.38 -2.16 0.46
CA GLU A 68 -23.16 -1.42 -0.78
C GLU A 68 -23.29 -2.29 -2.03
N SER A 69 -22.88 -3.57 -1.98
CA SER A 69 -22.97 -4.48 -3.13
C SER A 69 -24.41 -4.76 -3.55
N LYS A 70 -25.34 -4.83 -2.59
CA LYS A 70 -26.78 -4.96 -2.86
C LYS A 70 -27.32 -3.77 -3.64
N VAL A 71 -26.90 -2.56 -3.28
CA VAL A 71 -27.34 -1.30 -3.92
C VAL A 71 -26.65 -1.08 -5.27
N ARG A 72 -25.41 -1.58 -5.43
CA ARG A 72 -24.52 -1.20 -6.54
C ARG A 72 -24.16 -2.35 -7.48
N LYS A 73 -24.95 -3.43 -7.52
CA LYS A 73 -24.78 -4.58 -8.45
C LYS A 73 -24.42 -4.12 -9.88
N LYS A 74 -25.06 -3.06 -10.38
CA LYS A 74 -24.83 -2.52 -11.74
C LYS A 74 -23.39 -2.08 -12.03
N PHE A 75 -22.54 -1.81 -11.04
CA PHE A 75 -21.14 -1.39 -11.27
C PHE A 75 -20.19 -2.57 -11.43
N PHE A 76 -20.51 -3.73 -10.89
CA PHE A 76 -19.72 -4.95 -11.03
C PHE A 76 -20.09 -5.70 -12.33
N THR A 77 -19.14 -5.83 -13.26
CA THR A 77 -19.27 -6.76 -14.40
C THR A 77 -19.23 -8.19 -13.89
N LEU A 78 -19.85 -9.14 -14.61
CA LEU A 78 -19.86 -10.55 -14.23
C LEU A 78 -18.45 -11.08 -13.88
N GLY A 79 -17.48 -10.90 -14.77
CA GLY A 79 -16.10 -11.33 -14.52
C GLY A 79 -15.47 -10.74 -13.25
N TYR A 80 -15.79 -9.50 -12.88
CA TYR A 80 -15.25 -8.88 -11.65
C TYR A 80 -15.97 -9.40 -10.39
N ARG A 81 -17.26 -9.74 -10.49
CA ARG A 81 -17.95 -10.43 -9.40
C ARG A 81 -17.36 -11.82 -9.18
N LEU A 82 -17.06 -12.54 -10.26
CA LEU A 82 -16.41 -13.85 -10.20
C LEU A 82 -15.00 -13.74 -9.60
N THR A 83 -14.22 -12.71 -9.96
CA THR A 83 -12.91 -12.43 -9.32
C THR A 83 -13.05 -12.24 -7.81
N LEU A 84 -13.98 -11.38 -7.37
CA LEU A 84 -14.18 -11.15 -5.93
C LEU A 84 -14.71 -12.39 -5.20
N LEU A 85 -15.60 -13.15 -5.84
CA LEU A 85 -16.12 -14.40 -5.28
C LEU A 85 -15.00 -15.45 -5.12
N ALA A 86 -14.20 -15.67 -6.16
CA ALA A 86 -13.07 -16.58 -6.13
C ALA A 86 -12.03 -16.17 -5.07
N LEU A 87 -11.77 -14.86 -4.95
CA LEU A 87 -10.91 -14.32 -3.90
C LEU A 87 -11.46 -14.63 -2.50
N VAL A 88 -12.74 -14.35 -2.23
CA VAL A 88 -13.35 -14.60 -0.92
C VAL A 88 -13.37 -16.10 -0.58
N LEU A 89 -13.73 -16.96 -1.55
CA LEU A 89 -13.71 -18.41 -1.35
C LEU A 89 -12.28 -18.91 -1.08
N GLY A 90 -11.29 -18.37 -1.79
CA GLY A 90 -9.88 -18.66 -1.55
C GLY A 90 -9.40 -18.24 -0.17
N ILE A 91 -9.79 -17.04 0.28
CA ILE A 91 -9.50 -16.56 1.63
C ILE A 91 -10.12 -17.50 2.66
N MET A 92 -11.41 -17.86 2.51
CA MET A 92 -12.07 -18.77 3.44
C MET A 92 -11.39 -20.14 3.50
N PHE A 93 -11.04 -20.72 2.35
CA PHE A 93 -10.35 -22.00 2.27
C PHE A 93 -9.02 -21.96 3.03
N TRP A 94 -8.18 -20.97 2.73
CA TRP A 94 -6.88 -20.83 3.39
C TRP A 94 -6.97 -20.46 4.86
N GLU A 95 -7.94 -19.65 5.25
CA GLU A 95 -8.15 -19.29 6.65
C GLU A 95 -8.51 -20.54 7.46
N ILE A 96 -9.44 -21.35 6.95
CA ILE A 96 -9.84 -22.62 7.57
C ILE A 96 -8.64 -23.57 7.69
N LEU A 97 -7.86 -23.75 6.62
CA LEU A 97 -6.65 -24.57 6.66
C LEU A 97 -5.63 -24.06 7.67
N THR A 98 -5.41 -22.74 7.71
CA THR A 98 -4.45 -22.12 8.64
C THR A 98 -4.91 -22.30 10.09
N ILE A 99 -6.21 -22.19 10.37
CA ILE A 99 -6.79 -22.44 11.70
C ILE A 99 -6.58 -23.91 12.11
N PHE A 100 -6.82 -24.87 11.20
CA PHE A 100 -6.61 -26.29 11.49
C PHE A 100 -5.14 -26.62 11.76
N GLN A 101 -4.21 -26.01 11.02
CA GLN A 101 -2.78 -26.30 11.13
C GLN A 101 -2.11 -25.57 12.31
N ASN A 102 -2.50 -24.32 12.58
CA ASN A 102 -1.75 -23.42 13.47
C ASN A 102 -2.57 -22.89 14.65
N GLY A 103 -3.86 -23.23 14.69
CA GLY A 103 -4.80 -22.76 15.70
C GLY A 103 -5.40 -21.39 15.36
N LEU A 104 -6.59 -21.15 15.92
CA LEU A 104 -7.35 -19.92 15.71
C LEU A 104 -6.58 -18.68 16.16
N ILE A 105 -5.98 -18.74 17.36
CA ILE A 105 -5.28 -17.61 17.97
C ILE A 105 -4.11 -17.17 17.08
N THR A 106 -3.20 -18.09 16.74
CA THR A 106 -2.05 -17.81 15.87
C THR A 106 -2.45 -17.24 14.52
N THR A 107 -3.51 -17.78 13.92
CA THR A 107 -4.01 -17.32 12.62
C THR A 107 -4.49 -15.88 12.69
N LEU A 108 -5.24 -15.54 13.73
CA LEU A 108 -5.81 -14.20 13.89
C LEU A 108 -4.75 -13.13 14.24
N TYR A 109 -3.69 -13.49 14.96
CA TYR A 109 -2.59 -12.57 15.29
C TYR A 109 -1.62 -12.31 14.13
N SER A 110 -1.72 -13.10 13.07
CA SER A 110 -0.80 -12.99 11.96
C SER A 110 -1.11 -11.80 11.06
N THR A 111 -0.10 -10.95 10.87
CA THR A 111 -0.17 -9.77 10.01
C THR A 111 -0.23 -10.09 8.51
N THR A 112 -0.05 -11.36 8.14
CA THR A 112 -0.02 -11.81 6.73
C THR A 112 -0.92 -13.04 6.49
N ALA A 113 -1.84 -13.30 7.42
CA ALA A 113 -2.87 -14.33 7.31
C ALA A 113 -3.83 -14.07 6.13
N PRO A 114 -4.54 -15.10 5.64
CA PRO A 114 -5.44 -14.95 4.49
C PRO A 114 -6.51 -13.85 4.65
N HIS A 115 -7.03 -13.62 5.86
CA HIS A 115 -8.04 -12.59 6.09
C HIS A 115 -7.60 -11.16 5.73
N VAL A 116 -6.30 -10.84 5.66
CA VAL A 116 -5.83 -9.49 5.29
C VAL A 116 -6.22 -9.10 3.86
N TYR A 117 -6.39 -10.09 2.97
CA TYR A 117 -6.81 -9.86 1.59
C TYR A 117 -8.29 -9.46 1.47
N LEU A 118 -9.08 -9.55 2.55
CA LEU A 118 -10.45 -8.99 2.60
C LEU A 118 -10.46 -7.47 2.45
N THR A 119 -9.32 -6.79 2.64
CA THR A 119 -9.17 -5.37 2.29
C THR A 119 -9.54 -5.05 0.84
N ALA A 120 -9.45 -6.03 -0.07
CA ALA A 120 -9.92 -5.91 -1.45
C ALA A 120 -11.43 -5.59 -1.55
N LEU A 121 -12.25 -5.96 -0.57
CA LEU A 121 -13.69 -5.66 -0.56
C LEU A 121 -13.98 -4.17 -0.41
N CYS A 122 -13.02 -3.37 0.07
CA CYS A 122 -13.12 -1.92 0.15
C CYS A 122 -13.26 -1.21 -1.21
N VAL A 123 -13.20 -1.95 -2.33
CA VAL A 123 -13.65 -1.47 -3.65
C VAL A 123 -15.07 -0.88 -3.61
N CYS A 124 -15.94 -1.35 -2.70
CA CYS A 124 -17.28 -0.79 -2.55
C CYS A 124 -17.27 0.70 -2.15
N ILE A 125 -16.29 1.16 -1.37
CA ILE A 125 -16.13 2.57 -0.95
C ILE A 125 -15.99 3.46 -2.19
N GLY A 126 -15.17 3.06 -3.15
CA GLY A 126 -14.96 3.79 -4.40
C GLY A 126 -16.16 3.80 -5.34
N MET A 127 -17.03 2.79 -5.24
CA MET A 127 -18.21 2.70 -6.11
C MET A 127 -19.35 3.64 -5.69
N ASP A 128 -19.31 4.19 -4.48
CA ASP A 128 -20.24 5.20 -3.97
C ASP A 128 -19.60 6.60 -3.99
N GLU A 129 -20.26 7.56 -4.64
CA GLU A 129 -19.74 8.93 -4.76
C GLU A 129 -19.77 9.67 -3.44
N SER A 130 -20.82 9.49 -2.64
CA SER A 130 -20.89 10.09 -1.32
C SER A 130 -19.86 9.50 -0.36
N LEU A 131 -19.69 8.18 -0.32
CA LEU A 131 -18.71 7.54 0.55
C LEU A 131 -17.29 7.88 0.11
N PHE A 132 -17.00 7.79 -1.19
CA PHE A 132 -15.67 8.12 -1.70
C PHE A 132 -15.29 9.57 -1.43
N ASN A 133 -16.22 10.53 -1.56
CA ASN A 133 -15.93 11.93 -1.24
C ASN A 133 -15.62 12.13 0.26
N VAL A 134 -16.34 11.42 1.14
CA VAL A 134 -16.04 11.42 2.59
C VAL A 134 -14.67 10.79 2.85
N PHE A 135 -14.38 9.66 2.22
CA PHE A 135 -13.10 8.98 2.30
C PHE A 135 -11.93 9.88 1.86
N ILE A 136 -12.02 10.51 0.68
CA ILE A 136 -10.99 11.43 0.17
C ILE A 136 -10.71 12.59 1.13
N LYS A 137 -11.77 13.14 1.76
CA LYS A 137 -11.62 14.22 2.75
C LYS A 137 -10.78 13.78 3.95
N TYR A 138 -10.97 12.56 4.45
CA TYR A 138 -10.23 12.05 5.60
C TYR A 138 -8.80 11.63 5.25
N ILE A 139 -8.59 10.93 4.13
CA ILE A 139 -7.25 10.45 3.78
C ILE A 139 -6.25 11.57 3.53
N LYS A 140 -6.69 12.76 3.08
CA LYS A 140 -5.79 13.92 2.95
C LYS A 140 -5.11 14.23 4.29
N TRP A 141 -5.93 14.40 5.33
CA TRP A 141 -5.46 14.80 6.65
C TRP A 141 -4.70 13.67 7.34
N ILE A 142 -5.20 12.44 7.24
CA ILE A 142 -4.48 11.25 7.74
C ILE A 142 -3.14 11.11 7.02
N GLY A 143 -3.06 11.42 5.72
CA GLY A 143 -1.84 11.34 4.93
C GLY A 143 -0.76 12.29 5.44
N TYR A 144 -1.09 13.57 5.62
CA TYR A 144 -0.16 14.55 6.19
C TYR A 144 0.24 14.20 7.63
N LEU A 145 -0.73 13.78 8.46
CA LEU A 145 -0.45 13.34 9.82
C LEU A 145 0.51 12.14 9.83
N SER A 146 0.34 11.18 8.91
CA SER A 146 1.21 10.00 8.82
C SER A 146 2.63 10.35 8.39
N LEU A 147 2.83 11.30 7.46
CA LEU A 147 4.18 11.78 7.15
C LEU A 147 4.83 12.50 8.33
N GLY A 148 4.06 13.29 9.09
CA GLY A 148 4.55 13.94 10.31
C GLY A 148 4.93 12.91 11.40
N LEU A 149 4.07 11.92 11.64
CA LEU A 149 4.37 10.82 12.56
C LEU A 149 5.61 10.05 12.13
N SER A 150 5.76 9.75 10.85
CA SER A 150 6.94 9.08 10.32
C SER A 150 8.23 9.84 10.65
N LEU A 151 8.25 11.16 10.46
CA LEU A 151 9.39 11.99 10.84
C LEU A 151 9.66 11.96 12.35
N VAL A 152 8.61 12.11 13.19
CA VAL A 152 8.75 12.05 14.65
C VAL A 152 9.35 10.72 15.10
N TRP A 153 8.81 9.60 14.62
CA TRP A 153 9.32 8.26 14.93
C TRP A 153 10.76 8.06 14.45
N TYR A 154 11.15 8.70 13.35
CA TYR A 154 12.51 8.64 12.85
C TYR A 154 13.48 9.44 13.72
N LEU A 155 13.07 10.60 14.22
CA LEU A 155 13.87 11.36 15.19
C LEU A 155 14.08 10.57 16.49
N VAL A 156 13.04 9.87 16.97
CA VAL A 156 13.17 8.95 18.13
C VAL A 156 14.14 7.81 17.82
N PHE A 157 14.07 7.22 16.62
CA PHE A 157 15.02 6.21 16.17
C PHE A 157 16.46 6.73 16.20
N LEU A 158 16.71 7.92 15.67
CA LEU A 158 18.07 8.50 15.66
C LEU A 158 18.59 8.88 17.04
N GLN A 159 17.72 9.25 17.98
CA GLN A 159 18.12 9.50 19.38
C GLN A 159 18.59 8.22 20.08
N THR A 160 17.95 7.09 19.76
CA THR A 160 18.25 5.79 20.38
C THR A 160 19.36 5.05 19.65
N HIS A 161 19.43 5.21 18.32
CA HIS A 161 20.33 4.48 17.43
C HIS A 161 20.94 5.42 16.38
N PRO A 162 21.81 6.37 16.78
CA PRO A 162 22.33 7.43 15.89
C PRO A 162 23.09 6.88 14.67
N ASN A 163 23.73 5.73 14.80
CA ASN A 163 24.46 5.06 13.70
C ASN A 163 23.69 3.84 13.15
N GLY A 164 22.42 3.67 13.53
CA GLY A 164 21.58 2.56 13.11
C GLY A 164 21.02 2.76 11.70
N LEU A 165 20.89 1.67 10.95
CA LEU A 165 20.14 1.60 9.71
C LEU A 165 18.69 1.21 9.99
N LEU A 166 17.77 2.00 9.45
CA LEU A 166 16.34 1.77 9.61
C LEU A 166 15.86 0.57 8.75
N GLY A 167 15.26 -0.41 9.41
CA GLY A 167 14.51 -1.51 8.82
C GLY A 167 13.00 -1.35 8.96
N ASN A 168 12.26 -2.47 8.85
CA ASN A 168 10.80 -2.47 9.01
C ASN A 168 10.40 -1.88 10.38
N SER A 169 9.53 -0.86 10.39
CA SER A 169 9.26 -0.08 11.59
C SER A 169 8.02 0.81 11.46
N SER A 170 7.62 1.45 12.56
CA SER A 170 6.60 2.51 12.57
C SER A 170 6.91 3.63 11.58
N VAL A 171 8.18 4.05 11.47
CA VAL A 171 8.64 5.09 10.54
C VAL A 171 8.19 4.78 9.12
N LEU A 172 8.52 3.59 8.63
CA LEU A 172 8.16 3.16 7.28
C LEU A 172 6.66 2.90 7.16
N THR A 173 6.02 2.33 8.18
CA THR A 173 4.58 2.05 8.14
C THR A 173 3.78 3.35 7.94
N PHE A 174 4.08 4.39 8.71
CA PHE A 174 3.42 5.70 8.57
C PHE A 174 3.84 6.45 7.30
N TYR A 175 5.11 6.33 6.88
CA TYR A 175 5.57 6.91 5.62
C TYR A 175 4.78 6.36 4.43
N ILE A 176 4.73 5.03 4.30
CA ILE A 176 4.10 4.35 3.17
C ILE A 176 2.59 4.65 3.13
N GLN A 177 1.94 4.66 4.28
CA GLN A 177 0.55 5.07 4.40
C GLN A 177 0.34 6.51 3.92
N GLY A 178 1.14 7.45 4.44
CA GLY A 178 1.10 8.85 4.07
C GLY A 178 1.30 9.06 2.57
N PHE A 179 2.30 8.37 2.01
CA PHE A 179 2.61 8.37 0.59
C PHE A 179 1.40 7.98 -0.27
N TRP A 180 0.79 6.80 -0.03
CA TRP A 180 -0.34 6.34 -0.84
C TRP A 180 -1.57 7.24 -0.70
N PHE A 181 -1.83 7.74 0.52
CA PHE A 181 -2.96 8.62 0.78
C PHE A 181 -2.87 9.92 0.01
N LEU A 182 -1.67 10.53 0.01
CA LEU A 182 -1.41 11.78 -0.67
C LEU A 182 -1.31 11.60 -2.19
N CYS A 183 -0.80 10.46 -2.65
CA CYS A 183 -0.87 10.05 -4.06
C CYS A 183 -2.33 10.04 -4.55
N ILE A 184 -3.19 9.29 -3.86
CA ILE A 184 -4.62 9.18 -4.20
C ILE A 184 -5.28 10.56 -4.17
N TRP A 185 -5.15 11.28 -3.05
CA TRP A 185 -5.74 12.60 -2.88
C TRP A 185 -5.35 13.58 -4.00
N SER A 186 -4.07 13.61 -4.38
CA SER A 186 -3.54 14.57 -5.36
C SER A 186 -4.19 14.48 -6.74
N ILE A 187 -4.73 13.31 -7.12
CA ILE A 187 -5.35 13.09 -8.43
C ILE A 187 -6.89 13.03 -8.40
N THR A 188 -7.48 12.75 -7.23
CA THR A 188 -8.94 12.56 -7.11
C THR A 188 -9.67 13.80 -6.59
N GLU A 189 -9.00 14.62 -5.79
CA GLU A 189 -9.58 15.86 -5.27
C GLU A 189 -9.76 16.88 -6.40
N LYS A 190 -10.93 17.51 -6.48
CA LYS A 190 -11.29 18.38 -7.61
C LYS A 190 -10.57 19.74 -7.55
N LYS A 191 -10.26 20.23 -6.35
CA LYS A 191 -9.70 21.57 -6.11
C LYS A 191 -8.36 21.48 -5.37
N THR A 192 -7.36 20.95 -6.04
CA THR A 192 -6.01 20.83 -5.46
C THR A 192 -5.07 21.88 -6.05
N SER A 193 -4.38 22.64 -5.19
CA SER A 193 -3.35 23.57 -5.63
C SER A 193 -2.14 22.79 -6.15
N SER A 194 -1.64 23.19 -7.32
CA SER A 194 -0.47 22.52 -7.90
C SER A 194 0.79 22.64 -7.04
N LEU A 195 0.97 23.78 -6.38
CA LEU A 195 2.07 23.99 -5.44
C LEU A 195 1.97 23.02 -4.26
N GLN A 196 0.77 22.82 -3.71
CA GLN A 196 0.56 21.90 -2.59
C GLN A 196 0.98 20.47 -2.95
N VAL A 197 0.62 19.98 -4.15
CA VAL A 197 1.03 18.64 -4.59
C VAL A 197 2.55 18.56 -4.76
N LEU A 198 3.17 19.54 -5.42
CA LEU A 198 4.62 19.56 -5.64
C LEU A 198 5.40 19.58 -4.33
N VAL A 199 4.99 20.41 -3.37
CA VAL A 199 5.58 20.44 -2.03
C VAL A 199 5.41 19.08 -1.34
N THR A 200 4.24 18.44 -1.48
CA THR A 200 3.98 17.13 -0.87
C THR A 200 4.87 16.03 -1.46
N ILE A 201 5.07 16.04 -2.79
CA ILE A 201 6.02 15.15 -3.47
C ILE A 201 7.44 15.39 -2.96
N GLY A 202 7.85 16.66 -2.86
CA GLY A 202 9.16 17.06 -2.34
C GLY A 202 9.39 16.56 -0.90
N ILE A 203 8.40 16.72 -0.02
CA ILE A 203 8.44 16.18 1.35
C ILE A 203 8.55 14.65 1.33
N GLY A 204 7.79 13.97 0.48
CA GLY A 204 7.85 12.51 0.34
C GLY A 204 9.23 12.02 -0.11
N ALA A 205 9.86 12.72 -1.07
CA ALA A 205 11.20 12.42 -1.55
C ALA A 205 12.28 12.73 -0.50
N PHE A 206 12.13 13.86 0.20
CA PHE A 206 12.99 14.25 1.32
C PHE A 206 13.01 13.15 2.40
N LEU A 207 11.84 12.71 2.87
CA LEU A 207 11.73 11.66 3.88
C LEU A 207 12.28 10.32 3.36
N ALA A 208 12.00 9.94 2.10
CA ALA A 208 12.58 8.72 1.53
C ALA A 208 14.11 8.76 1.46
N GLY A 209 14.69 9.92 1.13
CA GLY A 209 16.13 10.15 1.18
C GLY A 209 16.68 10.06 2.59
N LEU A 210 16.00 10.72 3.54
CA LEU A 210 16.32 10.67 4.97
C LEU A 210 16.36 9.23 5.50
N PHE A 211 15.40 8.39 5.10
CA PHE A 211 15.32 6.99 5.52
C PHE A 211 16.21 6.04 4.70
N ASN A 212 17.03 6.56 3.79
CA ASN A 212 17.90 5.76 2.91
C ASN A 212 17.10 4.71 2.09
N SER A 213 15.93 5.09 1.57
CA SER A 213 15.09 4.20 0.77
C SER A 213 15.06 4.59 -0.71
N ARG A 214 15.96 3.98 -1.48
CA ARG A 214 16.06 4.14 -2.95
C ARG A 214 14.73 3.90 -3.66
N SER A 215 14.02 2.84 -3.28
CA SER A 215 12.74 2.49 -3.91
C SER A 215 11.65 3.53 -3.67
N TRP A 216 11.60 4.13 -2.48
CA TRP A 216 10.58 5.13 -2.17
C TRP A 216 10.88 6.48 -2.86
N ILE A 217 12.16 6.81 -3.08
CA ILE A 217 12.54 7.93 -3.96
C ILE A 217 12.02 7.69 -5.39
N ILE A 218 12.22 6.48 -5.94
CA ILE A 218 11.72 6.12 -7.27
C ILE A 218 10.18 6.25 -7.32
N GLN A 219 9.46 5.79 -6.30
CA GLN A 219 8.01 5.96 -6.23
C GLN A 219 7.57 7.44 -6.20
N CYS A 220 8.30 8.31 -5.49
CA CYS A 220 8.06 9.76 -5.54
C CYS A 220 8.29 10.34 -6.93
N LEU A 221 9.33 9.91 -7.65
CA LEU A 221 9.58 10.34 -9.02
C LEU A 221 8.46 9.88 -9.97
N ILE A 222 8.02 8.62 -9.87
CA ILE A 222 6.90 8.11 -10.67
C ILE A 222 5.62 8.87 -10.33
N TRP A 223 5.33 9.12 -9.05
CA TRP A 223 4.19 9.94 -8.62
C TRP A 223 4.22 11.31 -9.29
N ALA A 224 5.39 11.94 -9.32
CA ALA A 224 5.56 13.25 -9.92
C ALA A 224 5.34 13.23 -11.44
N VAL A 225 5.83 12.21 -12.14
CA VAL A 225 5.56 11.98 -13.57
C VAL A 225 4.07 11.78 -13.81
N VAL A 226 3.39 10.96 -13.01
CA VAL A 226 1.95 10.73 -13.09
C VAL A 226 1.17 12.03 -12.88
N TYR A 227 1.57 12.85 -11.91
CA TYR A 227 0.95 14.12 -11.61
C TYR A 227 1.15 15.16 -12.73
N VAL A 228 2.36 15.25 -13.30
CA VAL A 228 2.66 16.12 -14.44
C VAL A 228 1.86 15.65 -15.65
N TYR A 229 1.93 14.37 -16.01
CA TYR A 229 1.16 13.80 -17.12
C TYR A 229 -0.33 14.10 -16.98
N TYR A 230 -0.87 13.98 -15.77
CA TYR A 230 -2.25 14.34 -15.47
C TYR A 230 -2.54 15.83 -15.74
N THR A 231 -1.77 16.71 -15.12
CA THR A 231 -2.12 18.15 -15.12
C THR A 231 -1.80 18.83 -16.44
N SER A 232 -0.92 18.25 -17.27
CA SER A 232 -0.34 18.88 -18.47
C SER A 232 -1.37 19.16 -19.58
N GLY A 233 -1.62 20.46 -19.81
CA GLY A 233 -1.88 21.01 -21.15
C GLY A 233 -0.57 21.54 -21.76
N LYS A 234 -0.61 22.58 -22.62
CA LYS A 234 0.57 23.20 -23.29
C LYS A 234 1.78 23.59 -22.39
N LYS A 235 1.65 23.56 -21.05
CA LYS A 235 2.69 23.91 -20.05
C LYS A 235 3.28 22.71 -19.29
N GLY A 236 3.20 21.50 -19.85
CA GLY A 236 3.68 20.27 -19.18
C GLY A 236 5.18 20.30 -18.84
N LEU A 237 6.01 20.82 -19.76
CA LEU A 237 7.46 20.93 -19.56
C LEU A 237 7.82 21.82 -18.36
N THR A 238 7.16 22.96 -18.19
CA THR A 238 7.37 23.86 -17.05
C THR A 238 7.00 23.21 -15.72
N ARG A 239 5.96 22.35 -15.70
CA ARG A 239 5.57 21.62 -14.48
C ARG A 239 6.50 20.46 -14.18
N LEU A 240 6.97 19.75 -15.21
CA LEU A 240 8.01 18.74 -15.07
C LEU A 240 9.29 19.35 -14.49
N PHE A 241 9.70 20.50 -15.00
CA PHE A 241 10.84 21.24 -14.47
C PHE A 241 10.65 21.61 -12.99
N LYS A 242 9.47 22.12 -12.60
CA LYS A 242 9.15 22.39 -11.19
C LYS A 242 9.22 21.14 -10.32
N VAL A 243 8.69 20.01 -10.79
CA VAL A 243 8.81 18.71 -10.11
C VAL A 243 10.27 18.38 -9.85
N ILE A 244 11.10 18.43 -10.91
CA ILE A 244 12.52 18.10 -10.83
C ILE A 244 13.18 19.02 -9.81
N VAL A 245 12.94 20.32 -9.87
CA VAL A 245 13.48 21.30 -8.90
C VAL A 245 13.08 20.96 -7.47
N PHE A 246 11.79 20.69 -7.19
CA PHE A 246 11.35 20.39 -5.82
C PHE A 246 11.88 19.05 -5.29
N VAL A 247 11.94 18.02 -6.14
CA VAL A 247 12.52 16.72 -5.74
C VAL A 247 14.01 16.87 -5.51
N SER A 248 14.74 17.50 -6.44
CA SER A 248 16.18 17.75 -6.29
C SER A 248 16.46 18.60 -5.06
N LEU A 249 15.70 19.67 -4.80
CA LEU A 249 15.85 20.49 -3.60
C LEU A 249 15.61 19.65 -2.33
N GLY A 250 14.55 18.84 -2.31
CA GLY A 250 14.28 17.93 -1.20
C GLY A 250 15.43 16.94 -0.96
N LEU A 251 15.98 16.34 -2.02
CA LEU A 251 17.11 15.42 -1.92
C LEU A 251 18.41 16.12 -1.49
N VAL A 252 18.66 17.34 -1.97
CA VAL A 252 19.82 18.16 -1.57
C VAL A 252 19.73 18.54 -0.09
N ILE A 253 18.55 18.94 0.40
CA ILE A 253 18.34 19.23 1.82
C ILE A 253 18.55 17.95 2.65
N ALA A 254 18.01 16.81 2.20
CA ALA A 254 18.25 15.52 2.86
C ALA A 254 19.74 15.19 2.92
N TYR A 255 20.46 15.36 1.80
CA TYR A 255 21.90 15.16 1.71
C TYR A 255 22.66 16.00 2.74
N PHE A 256 22.40 17.31 2.80
CA PHE A 256 23.09 18.20 3.75
C PHE A 256 22.80 17.85 5.21
N LEU A 257 21.55 17.50 5.54
CA LEU A 257 21.18 17.10 6.90
C LEU A 257 21.83 15.75 7.29
N ILE A 258 21.79 14.76 6.41
CA ILE A 258 22.43 13.46 6.67
C ILE A 258 23.95 13.68 6.79
N ASN A 259 24.56 14.43 5.89
CA ASN A 259 26.01 14.67 5.93
C ASN A 259 26.45 15.40 7.21
N HIS A 260 25.66 16.37 7.67
CA HIS A 260 26.00 17.17 8.85
C HIS A 260 25.79 16.40 10.16
N TYR A 261 24.67 15.69 10.30
CA TYR A 261 24.30 15.03 11.55
C TYR A 261 24.68 13.54 11.60
N TYR A 262 24.76 12.86 10.45
CA TYR A 262 24.94 11.41 10.33
C TYR A 262 25.82 11.02 9.11
N PRO A 263 27.06 11.52 9.00
CA PRO A 263 27.90 11.33 7.82
C PRO A 263 28.14 9.85 7.45
N GLN A 264 28.21 8.97 8.44
CA GLN A 264 28.37 7.52 8.22
C GLN A 264 27.18 6.89 7.47
N SER A 265 25.96 7.40 7.68
CA SER A 265 24.76 6.96 6.97
C SER A 265 24.81 7.33 5.48
N LEU A 266 25.51 8.41 5.14
CA LEU A 266 25.73 8.85 3.76
C LEU A 266 26.67 7.90 3.01
N ASP A 267 27.78 7.51 3.65
CA ASP A 267 28.72 6.54 3.09
C ASP A 267 28.03 5.19 2.80
N LEU A 268 27.16 4.76 3.71
CA LEU A 268 26.34 3.56 3.53
C LEU A 268 25.33 3.69 2.39
N LEU A 269 24.73 4.87 2.20
CA LEU A 269 23.82 5.14 1.07
C LEU A 269 24.58 5.05 -0.27
N ILE A 270 25.76 5.67 -0.34
CA ILE A 270 26.62 5.62 -1.53
C ILE A 270 27.06 4.18 -1.83
N LYS A 271 27.52 3.43 -0.82
CA LYS A 271 27.87 2.01 -0.98
C LYS A 271 26.69 1.17 -1.46
N LYS A 272 25.48 1.42 -0.94
CA LYS A 272 24.26 0.72 -1.39
C LYS A 272 23.92 0.99 -2.85
N MET A 273 24.23 2.17 -3.42
CA MET A 273 23.83 2.51 -4.79
C MET A 273 24.36 1.52 -5.84
N GLY A 274 25.56 0.96 -5.64
CA GLY A 274 26.15 -0.05 -6.53
C GLY A 274 25.96 -1.51 -6.13
N THR A 275 25.27 -1.78 -5.01
CA THR A 275 25.18 -3.14 -4.46
C THR A 275 23.82 -3.77 -4.74
N ASP A 276 23.83 -5.01 -5.22
CA ASP A 276 22.65 -5.88 -5.26
C ASP A 276 22.27 -6.27 -3.84
N THR A 277 21.05 -5.93 -3.45
CA THR A 277 20.53 -6.19 -2.10
C THR A 277 19.35 -7.15 -2.10
N ARG A 278 19.02 -7.81 -3.23
CA ARG A 278 17.78 -8.59 -3.34
C ARG A 278 17.88 -9.88 -4.16
N SER A 279 18.80 -10.02 -5.11
CA SER A 279 18.83 -11.23 -5.96
C SER A 279 18.98 -12.51 -5.15
N PHE A 280 19.73 -12.46 -4.04
CA PHE A 280 19.86 -13.59 -3.12
C PHE A 280 18.51 -14.10 -2.59
N GLN A 281 17.50 -13.24 -2.38
CA GLN A 281 16.16 -13.68 -1.92
C GLN A 281 15.49 -14.55 -2.97
N TYR A 282 15.69 -14.26 -4.25
CA TYR A 282 15.13 -15.04 -5.35
C TYR A 282 15.89 -16.34 -5.54
N GLU A 283 17.23 -16.30 -5.49
CA GLU A 283 18.09 -17.48 -5.59
C GLU A 283 17.84 -18.47 -4.45
N ASP A 284 17.82 -17.98 -3.20
CA ASP A 284 17.54 -18.78 -2.01
C ASP A 284 16.12 -19.38 -2.08
N LEU A 285 15.12 -18.59 -2.49
CA LEU A 285 13.74 -19.09 -2.60
C LEU A 285 13.61 -20.15 -3.69
N PHE A 286 14.02 -19.86 -4.92
CA PHE A 286 13.80 -20.74 -6.07
C PHE A 286 14.66 -22.01 -6.04
N SER A 287 15.76 -22.01 -5.27
CA SER A 287 16.54 -23.24 -5.04
C SER A 287 15.87 -24.21 -4.07
N GLN A 288 14.89 -23.74 -3.28
CA GLN A 288 14.20 -24.53 -2.24
C GLN A 288 12.73 -24.81 -2.56
N THR A 289 12.19 -24.21 -3.63
CA THR A 289 10.80 -24.40 -4.04
C THR A 289 10.69 -25.02 -5.42
N ASN A 290 9.55 -25.64 -5.69
CA ASN A 290 9.20 -26.19 -7.00
C ASN A 290 7.93 -25.49 -7.55
N LEU A 291 7.52 -25.82 -8.78
CA LEU A 291 6.35 -25.19 -9.42
C LEU A 291 5.04 -25.42 -8.63
N TRP A 292 4.87 -26.57 -8.01
CA TRP A 292 3.64 -26.92 -7.27
C TRP A 292 3.45 -26.05 -6.03
N ASP A 293 4.54 -25.63 -5.40
CA ASP A 293 4.55 -24.72 -4.26
C ASP A 293 3.86 -23.37 -4.59
N TYR A 294 3.97 -22.91 -5.84
CA TYR A 294 3.32 -21.69 -6.33
C TYR A 294 1.89 -21.92 -6.83
N ILE A 295 1.57 -23.13 -7.27
CA ILE A 295 0.22 -23.50 -7.73
C ILE A 295 -0.70 -23.69 -6.54
N PHE A 296 -0.28 -24.52 -5.58
CA PHE A 296 -1.09 -24.93 -4.45
C PHE A 296 -0.80 -24.16 -3.18
N GLY A 297 0.35 -23.49 -3.04
CA GLY A 297 0.74 -22.80 -1.81
C GLY A 297 1.18 -23.75 -0.69
N ASN A 298 2.00 -23.22 0.22
CA ASN A 298 2.56 -23.95 1.36
C ASN A 298 1.94 -23.58 2.72
N GLY A 299 0.97 -22.67 2.72
CA GLY A 299 0.36 -22.13 3.92
C GLY A 299 1.09 -20.92 4.50
N TYR A 300 0.47 -20.35 5.53
CA TYR A 300 0.89 -19.09 6.17
C TYR A 300 2.32 -19.17 6.75
N ASN A 301 2.69 -20.31 7.34
CA ASN A 301 3.96 -20.51 8.02
C ASN A 301 5.13 -20.86 7.09
N PHE A 302 4.99 -20.67 5.77
CA PHE A 302 6.09 -20.91 4.84
C PHE A 302 7.31 -20.06 5.18
N GLN A 303 8.48 -20.72 5.21
CA GLN A 303 9.80 -20.14 5.40
C GLN A 303 10.79 -20.81 4.45
N TYR A 304 11.84 -20.08 4.06
CA TYR A 304 12.97 -20.63 3.31
C TYR A 304 14.27 -20.26 4.02
N TYR A 305 15.29 -21.10 3.89
CA TYR A 305 16.59 -20.79 4.47
C TYR A 305 17.31 -19.72 3.64
N SER A 306 17.88 -18.71 4.27
CA SER A 306 18.73 -17.71 3.59
C SER A 306 20.03 -17.54 4.35
N ALA A 307 21.14 -17.90 3.71
CA ALA A 307 22.48 -17.74 4.26
C ALA A 307 22.80 -16.25 4.48
N SER A 308 22.37 -15.37 3.57
CA SER A 308 22.54 -13.93 3.67
C SER A 308 21.73 -13.29 4.81
N MET A 309 20.66 -13.95 5.27
CA MET A 309 19.84 -13.51 6.41
C MET A 309 20.13 -14.31 7.70
N GLY A 310 21.09 -15.24 7.68
CA GLY A 310 21.53 -15.98 8.84
C GLY A 310 20.55 -17.03 9.36
N GLY A 311 19.64 -17.56 8.53
CA GLY A 311 18.74 -18.63 8.95
C GLY A 311 17.41 -18.72 8.19
N MET A 312 16.39 -19.27 8.86
CA MET A 312 15.04 -19.38 8.30
C MET A 312 14.40 -17.99 8.17
N TYR A 313 13.94 -17.68 6.97
CA TYR A 313 13.41 -16.38 6.60
C TYR A 313 11.99 -16.54 6.05
N SER A 314 11.08 -15.69 6.53
CA SER A 314 9.63 -15.79 6.24
C SER A 314 9.13 -14.74 5.24
N TYR A 315 10.02 -13.91 4.70
CA TYR A 315 9.66 -12.71 3.96
C TYR A 315 10.35 -12.66 2.60
N ILE A 316 9.73 -11.96 1.65
CA ILE A 316 10.34 -11.57 0.38
C ILE A 316 9.72 -10.23 -0.01
N ASP A 317 10.52 -9.31 -0.52
CA ASP A 317 10.04 -7.97 -0.90
C ASP A 317 8.97 -8.04 -2.02
N ASN A 318 9.02 -9.08 -2.85
CA ASN A 318 8.02 -9.35 -3.87
C ASN A 318 6.77 -10.00 -3.26
N SER A 319 5.76 -9.18 -2.98
CA SER A 319 4.49 -9.61 -2.41
C SER A 319 3.72 -10.59 -3.29
N TYR A 320 3.92 -10.59 -4.62
CA TYR A 320 3.30 -11.59 -5.50
C TYR A 320 3.88 -12.97 -5.26
N LEU A 321 5.21 -13.07 -5.18
CA LEU A 321 5.87 -14.34 -4.86
C LEU A 321 5.49 -14.81 -3.45
N LEU A 322 5.42 -13.89 -2.47
CA LEU A 322 4.95 -14.23 -1.13
C LEU A 322 3.52 -14.77 -1.13
N MET A 323 2.60 -14.14 -1.87
CA MET A 323 1.22 -14.60 -2.02
C MET A 323 1.14 -15.98 -2.70
N LEU A 324 1.90 -16.19 -3.77
CA LEU A 324 1.90 -17.45 -4.52
C LEU A 324 2.48 -18.59 -3.67
N VAL A 325 3.62 -18.39 -3.04
CA VAL A 325 4.28 -19.47 -2.27
C VAL A 325 3.50 -19.83 -1.01
N ARG A 326 2.77 -18.89 -0.41
CA ARG A 326 1.94 -19.16 0.78
C ARG A 326 0.56 -19.67 0.44
N TYR A 327 -0.09 -19.09 -0.56
CA TYR A 327 -1.53 -19.27 -0.78
C TYR A 327 -1.90 -19.70 -2.22
N GLY A 328 -0.88 -20.05 -3.01
CA GLY A 328 -1.04 -20.57 -4.35
C GLY A 328 -1.63 -19.56 -5.35
N LEU A 329 -2.04 -20.08 -6.49
CA LEU A 329 -2.64 -19.29 -7.56
C LEU A 329 -3.94 -18.61 -7.14
N VAL A 330 -4.69 -19.17 -6.18
CA VAL A 330 -5.97 -18.61 -5.79
C VAL A 330 -5.81 -17.19 -5.26
N LEU A 331 -4.96 -16.95 -4.26
CA LEU A 331 -4.73 -15.57 -3.79
C LEU A 331 -3.74 -14.84 -4.71
N GLY A 332 -2.70 -15.52 -5.19
CA GLY A 332 -1.68 -14.92 -6.06
C GLY A 332 -2.22 -14.36 -7.38
N LEU A 333 -3.32 -14.91 -7.91
CA LEU A 333 -3.97 -14.43 -9.13
C LEU A 333 -5.16 -13.51 -8.84
N PHE A 334 -6.09 -13.92 -7.98
CA PHE A 334 -7.36 -13.19 -7.84
C PHE A 334 -7.20 -11.87 -7.09
N TYR A 335 -6.26 -11.75 -6.15
CA TYR A 335 -6.03 -10.48 -5.46
C TYR A 335 -5.48 -9.40 -6.42
N PRO A 336 -4.42 -9.63 -7.22
CA PRO A 336 -3.97 -8.64 -8.21
C PRO A 336 -5.04 -8.29 -9.25
N LEU A 337 -5.86 -9.26 -9.66
CA LEU A 337 -6.95 -9.03 -10.63
C LEU A 337 -7.97 -7.98 -10.17
N VAL A 338 -8.16 -7.80 -8.85
CA VAL A 338 -9.02 -6.74 -8.28
C VAL A 338 -8.57 -5.35 -8.74
N PHE A 339 -7.27 -5.15 -8.98
CA PHE A 339 -6.67 -3.90 -9.43
C PHE A 339 -6.44 -3.87 -10.95
N VAL A 340 -6.00 -4.98 -11.55
CA VAL A 340 -5.72 -5.10 -12.99
C VAL A 340 -6.97 -4.86 -13.84
N ILE A 341 -8.13 -5.42 -13.46
CA ILE A 341 -9.37 -5.25 -14.22
C ILE A 341 -9.79 -3.76 -14.33
N PRO A 342 -9.82 -2.97 -13.24
CA PRO A 342 -10.02 -1.52 -13.33
C PRO A 342 -9.03 -0.82 -14.25
N ILE A 343 -7.74 -1.17 -14.21
CA ILE A 343 -6.69 -0.57 -15.05
C ILE A 343 -6.99 -0.81 -16.53
N ILE A 344 -7.19 -2.08 -16.93
CA ILE A 344 -7.46 -2.46 -18.33
C ILE A 344 -8.69 -1.72 -18.85
N LYS A 345 -9.77 -1.68 -18.07
CA LYS A 345 -11.01 -1.02 -18.47
C LYS A 345 -10.80 0.48 -18.65
N THR A 346 -10.05 1.12 -17.76
CA THR A 346 -9.79 2.56 -17.83
C THR A 346 -8.99 2.92 -19.08
N PHE A 347 -7.94 2.16 -19.41
CA PHE A 347 -7.18 2.39 -20.64
C PHE A 347 -7.99 2.18 -21.92
N LYS A 348 -8.86 1.16 -21.98
CA LYS A 348 -9.71 0.89 -23.15
C LYS A 348 -10.62 2.07 -23.52
N ASN A 349 -11.07 2.87 -22.55
CA ASN A 349 -12.06 3.91 -22.80
C ASN A 349 -11.51 5.29 -23.17
N ARG A 350 -10.18 5.44 -23.29
CA ARG A 350 -9.44 6.65 -23.74
C ARG A 350 -9.96 7.99 -23.18
N SER A 351 -10.69 7.97 -22.06
CA SER A 351 -11.30 9.17 -21.48
C SER A 351 -10.30 9.89 -20.57
N ILE A 352 -10.62 11.13 -20.20
CA ILE A 352 -9.89 12.11 -19.36
C ILE A 352 -9.38 11.57 -17.98
N ARG A 353 -9.45 10.26 -17.68
CA ARG A 353 -9.35 9.66 -16.34
C ARG A 353 -8.38 8.47 -16.19
N ASN A 354 -7.37 8.33 -17.05
CA ASN A 354 -6.27 7.35 -16.85
C ASN A 354 -5.45 7.54 -15.55
N LYS A 355 -5.70 8.62 -14.81
CA LYS A 355 -4.99 9.02 -13.58
C LYS A 355 -5.01 7.92 -12.51
N THR A 356 -6.18 7.31 -12.29
CA THR A 356 -6.37 6.27 -11.26
C THR A 356 -5.65 4.99 -11.67
N ALA A 357 -5.65 4.66 -12.96
CA ALA A 357 -4.96 3.49 -13.49
C ALA A 357 -3.44 3.56 -13.28
N LEU A 358 -2.84 4.75 -13.44
CA LEU A 358 -1.41 4.95 -13.20
C LEU A 358 -1.03 4.75 -11.73
N ILE A 359 -1.81 5.25 -10.77
CA ILE A 359 -1.56 4.99 -9.34
C ILE A 359 -1.74 3.50 -9.01
N LEU A 360 -2.75 2.85 -9.59
CA LEU A 360 -2.94 1.41 -9.40
C LEU A 360 -1.78 0.60 -10.02
N LEU A 361 -1.20 1.04 -11.14
CA LEU A 361 0.02 0.45 -11.70
C LEU A 361 1.22 0.67 -10.80
N MET A 362 1.38 1.87 -10.22
CA MET A 362 2.43 2.13 -9.22
C MET A 362 2.32 1.18 -8.03
N TRP A 363 1.10 0.93 -7.55
CA TRP A 363 0.83 -0.02 -6.47
C TRP A 363 1.21 -1.46 -6.87
N LEU A 364 0.80 -1.90 -8.06
CA LEU A 364 1.16 -3.23 -8.55
C LEU A 364 2.69 -3.38 -8.73
N ALA A 365 3.37 -2.35 -9.23
CA ALA A 365 4.83 -2.34 -9.31
C ALA A 365 5.48 -2.40 -7.92
N ALA A 366 4.94 -1.66 -6.93
CA ALA A 366 5.41 -1.70 -5.55
C ALA A 366 5.30 -3.12 -4.96
N LEU A 367 4.16 -3.80 -5.16
CA LEU A 367 3.97 -5.19 -4.76
C LEU A 367 4.90 -6.17 -5.49
N GLY A 368 5.31 -5.85 -6.71
CA GLY A 368 6.28 -6.65 -7.49
C GLY A 368 7.74 -6.50 -7.05
N GLY A 369 8.01 -5.84 -5.92
CA GLY A 369 9.37 -5.64 -5.40
C GLY A 369 10.04 -4.35 -5.85
N LEU A 370 9.33 -3.44 -6.53
CA LEU A 370 9.86 -2.08 -6.77
C LEU A 370 10.07 -1.33 -5.45
N SER A 371 9.28 -1.64 -4.41
CA SER A 371 9.36 -1.02 -3.08
C SER A 371 9.55 -2.03 -1.94
N VAL A 372 10.58 -1.79 -1.11
CA VAL A 372 10.83 -2.57 0.11
C VAL A 372 9.75 -2.29 1.15
N TYR A 373 9.45 -3.30 1.97
CA TYR A 373 8.48 -3.22 3.08
C TYR A 373 7.06 -2.86 2.62
N CYS A 374 6.77 -3.04 1.33
CA CYS A 374 5.46 -2.84 0.75
C CYS A 374 4.69 -4.17 0.69
N ALA A 375 4.17 -4.60 1.83
CA ALA A 375 3.35 -5.81 1.93
C ALA A 375 1.84 -5.51 1.94
N VAL A 376 1.05 -6.52 1.54
CA VAL A 376 -0.40 -6.54 1.74
C VAL A 376 -0.69 -7.00 3.17
N ILE A 377 -1.19 -6.08 3.98
CA ILE A 377 -1.57 -6.33 5.37
C ILE A 377 -2.90 -5.61 5.66
N LEU A 378 -3.54 -5.89 6.80
CA LEU A 378 -4.72 -5.15 7.21
C LEU A 378 -4.34 -3.74 7.71
N ASP A 379 -4.28 -2.82 6.75
CA ASP A 379 -3.95 -1.43 7.01
C ASP A 379 -4.68 -0.45 6.07
N LEU A 380 -4.48 0.83 6.37
CA LEU A 380 -5.13 1.92 5.67
C LEU A 380 -4.71 2.03 4.20
N LYS A 381 -3.45 1.76 3.85
CA LYS A 381 -2.99 1.83 2.45
C LYS A 381 -3.70 0.78 1.58
N SER A 382 -3.86 -0.44 2.08
CA SER A 382 -4.53 -1.54 1.35
C SER A 382 -6.01 -1.23 1.14
N ILE A 383 -6.67 -0.69 2.16
CA ILE A 383 -8.06 -0.19 2.09
C ILE A 383 -8.19 0.94 1.04
N ALA A 384 -7.26 1.89 1.05
CA ALA A 384 -7.32 3.06 0.17
C ALA A 384 -7.14 2.72 -1.30
N LEU A 385 -6.22 1.80 -1.61
CA LEU A 385 -5.97 1.37 -2.98
C LEU A 385 -7.12 0.52 -3.53
N ALA A 386 -7.74 -0.32 -2.69
CA ALA A 386 -8.98 -1.00 -3.05
C ALA A 386 -10.11 0.01 -3.33
N ALA A 387 -10.29 1.03 -2.48
CA ALA A 387 -11.25 2.10 -2.73
C ALA A 387 -10.96 2.84 -4.05
N LEU A 388 -9.69 3.12 -4.38
CA LEU A 388 -9.32 3.72 -5.66
C LEU A 388 -9.70 2.83 -6.86
N ALA A 389 -9.49 1.51 -6.77
CA ALA A 389 -9.91 0.56 -7.80
C ALA A 389 -11.41 0.61 -8.06
N GLY A 390 -12.23 0.66 -7.00
CA GLY A 390 -13.67 0.84 -7.11
C GLY A 390 -14.08 2.17 -7.77
N TYR A 391 -13.42 3.27 -7.40
CA TYR A 391 -13.66 4.59 -7.98
C TYR A 391 -13.33 4.61 -9.49
N SER A 392 -12.20 4.00 -9.88
CA SER A 392 -11.79 3.83 -11.28
C SER A 392 -12.88 3.14 -12.11
N MET A 393 -13.46 2.05 -11.60
CA MET A 393 -14.54 1.33 -12.28
C MET A 393 -15.83 2.13 -12.42
N ARG A 394 -16.20 2.91 -11.40
CA ARG A 394 -17.41 3.73 -11.41
C ARG A 394 -17.33 4.84 -12.46
N GLU A 395 -16.24 5.59 -12.46
CA GLU A 395 -16.06 6.70 -13.39
C GLU A 395 -16.01 6.25 -14.84
N ASN A 396 -15.51 5.04 -15.07
CA ASN A 396 -15.53 4.41 -16.36
C ASN A 396 -16.97 4.20 -16.88
N LYS A 397 -17.86 3.62 -16.07
CA LYS A 397 -19.28 3.41 -16.45
C LYS A 397 -20.04 4.71 -16.73
N LYS A 398 -19.82 5.77 -15.94
CA LYS A 398 -20.43 7.08 -16.19
C LYS A 398 -20.05 7.65 -17.57
N SER A 399 -18.80 7.44 -17.99
CA SER A 399 -18.33 7.92 -19.30
C SER A 399 -18.99 7.19 -20.48
N LEU A 400 -19.27 5.88 -20.33
CA LEU A 400 -19.98 5.09 -21.34
C LEU A 400 -21.46 5.46 -21.45
N SER A 401 -22.15 5.69 -20.33
CA SER A 401 -23.57 6.11 -20.36
C SER A 401 -23.74 7.51 -20.95
N GLY A 402 -22.80 8.43 -20.67
CA GLY A 402 -22.82 9.76 -21.27
C GLY A 402 -22.61 9.75 -22.80
N LYS A 403 -21.74 8.88 -23.32
CA LYS A 403 -21.54 8.73 -24.77
C LYS A 403 -22.77 8.17 -25.51
N LYS A 404 -23.52 7.24 -24.90
CA LYS A 404 -24.76 6.72 -25.51
C LYS A 404 -25.84 7.79 -25.68
N MET A 405 -25.90 8.78 -24.79
CA MET A 405 -26.87 9.87 -24.87
C MET A 405 -26.59 10.85 -26.02
N TYR A 406 -25.30 11.06 -26.37
CA TYR A 406 -24.92 11.90 -27.51
C TYR A 406 -25.08 11.21 -28.88
N CYS A 407 -25.04 9.88 -28.93
CA CYS A 407 -25.31 9.12 -30.16
C CYS A 407 -26.81 8.97 -30.48
N GLN A 408 -27.71 9.41 -29.59
CA GLN A 408 -29.16 9.42 -29.84
C GLN A 408 -29.69 10.80 -30.25
N ILE A 409 -28.81 11.80 -30.43
CA ILE A 409 -29.15 13.16 -30.88
C ILE A 409 -28.45 13.45 -32.23
N LYS A 410 -28.35 12.44 -33.11
CA LYS A 410 -27.95 12.64 -34.49
C LYS A 410 -28.89 11.93 -35.43
#